data_AF-A0A939UHV3-F1
#
_entry.id   AF-A0A939UHV3-F1
#
_cell.length_a   1.000
_cell.length_b   1.000
_cell.length_c   1.000
_cell.angle_alpha   90.00
_cell.angle_beta   90.00
_cell.angle_gamma   90.00
#
_symmetry.space_group_name_H-M   'P 1'
#
loop_
_entity.id
_entity.type
_entity.pdbx_description
1 polymer ?
#
loop_
_entity_poly.entity_id
_entity_poly.type
_entity_poly.pdbx_seq_one_letter_code
_entity_poly.pdbx_strand_id
1 'polypeptide(L)' 'MLQHEITKNTKLLDENGNVAEPGYAKKMLYEYNRENVSASKALLKEWDYY' A
#
# COMPACT_ATOMS: atom_id res chain seq x y z
N MET A 1 21.34 -3.98 8.71
CA MET A 1 20.17 -3.28 8.15
C MET A 1 19.56 -4.20 7.10
N LEU A 2 18.33 -4.66 7.29
CA LEU A 2 17.67 -5.57 6.37
C LEU A 2 16.49 -4.83 5.74
N GLN A 3 16.62 -4.41 4.49
CA GLN A 3 15.49 -3.90 3.72
C GLN A 3 14.79 -5.11 3.09
N HIS A 4 13.52 -5.33 3.41
CA HIS A 4 12.73 -6.44 2.91
C HIS A 4 12.18 -6.11 1.52
N GLU A 5 12.65 -6.80 0.49
CA GLU A 5 12.16 -6.60 -0.88
C GLU A 5 10.94 -7.50 -1.13
N ILE A 6 9.82 -6.87 -1.47
CA ILE A 6 8.61 -7.59 -1.87
C ILE A 6 8.71 -7.94 -3.34
N THR A 7 8.69 -9.24 -3.62
CA THR A 7 8.78 -9.82 -4.97
C THR A 7 7.47 -10.45 -5.44
N LYS A 8 6.46 -10.53 -4.56
CA LYS A 8 5.14 -11.11 -4.84
C LYS A 8 4.07 -10.03 -4.78
N ASN A 9 2.99 -10.22 -5.54
CA ASN A 9 1.81 -9.36 -5.45
C ASN A 9 1.25 -9.42 -4.02
N THR A 10 1.16 -8.25 -3.38
CA THR A 10 0.63 -8.10 -2.03
C THR A 10 -0.24 -6.86 -1.96
N LYS A 11 -1.21 -6.85 -1.04
CA LYS A 11 -2.00 -5.66 -0.80
C LYS A 11 -1.11 -4.61 -0.15
N LEU A 12 -1.21 -3.34 -0.58
CA LEU A 12 -0.46 -2.27 0.07
C LEU A 12 -0.93 -2.11 1.53
N LEU A 13 -2.26 -2.16 1.70
CA LEU A 13 -2.93 -1.93 2.95
C LEU A 13 -3.77 -3.16 3.32
N ASP A 14 -3.67 -3.55 4.58
CA ASP A 14 -4.56 -4.50 5.22
C ASP A 14 -5.98 -3.89 5.37
N GLU A 15 -6.98 -4.70 5.71
CA GLU A 15 -8.38 -4.31 5.91
C GLU A 15 -8.54 -3.18 6.95
N ASN A 16 -7.55 -3.02 7.83
CA ASN A 16 -7.51 -1.96 8.84
C ASN A 16 -6.83 -0.66 8.37
N GLY A 17 -6.37 -0.59 7.11
CA GLY A 17 -5.63 0.56 6.57
C GLY A 17 -4.18 0.65 7.02
N ASN A 18 -3.62 -0.43 7.55
CA ASN A 18 -2.21 -0.53 7.94
C ASN A 18 -1.39 -1.18 6.82
N VAL A 19 -0.08 -0.92 6.77
CA VAL A 19 0.81 -1.58 5.80
C VAL A 19 0.79 -3.09 6.05
N ALA A 20 0.34 -3.86 5.04
CA ALA A 20 0.16 -5.31 5.19
C ALA A 20 1.51 -6.04 5.36
N GLU A 21 2.54 -5.60 4.63
CA GLU A 21 3.88 -6.15 4.73
C GLU A 21 4.92 -5.02 4.71
N PRO A 22 5.68 -4.82 5.81
CA PRO A 22 6.72 -3.81 5.86
C PRO A 22 7.88 -4.21 4.94
N GLY A 23 8.05 -3.48 3.85
CA GLY A 23 9.06 -3.74 2.84
C GLY A 23 9.00 -2.71 1.73
N TYR A 24 9.75 -2.96 0.66
CA TYR A 24 9.74 -2.14 -0.55
C TYR A 24 9.60 -3.04 -1.78
N ALA A 25 8.79 -2.63 -2.75
CA ALA A 25 8.69 -3.29 -4.04
C ALA A 25 9.33 -2.40 -5.11
N LYS A 26 10.15 -2.97 -5.99
CA LYS A 26 10.72 -2.27 -7.16
C LYS A 26 9.76 -2.23 -8.36
N LYS A 27 8.67 -2.99 -8.29
CA LYS A 27 7.65 -3.12 -9.34
C LYS A 27 6.28 -2.84 -8.71
N MET A 28 5.26 -2.56 -9.53
CA MET A 28 3.86 -2.49 -9.09
C MET A 28 3.37 -3.88 -8.65
N LEU A 29 3.83 -4.32 -7.49
CA LEU A 29 3.40 -5.52 -6.80
C LEU A 29 2.41 -5.20 -5.68
N TYR A 30 2.33 -3.92 -5.32
CA TYR A 30 1.35 -3.43 -4.36
C TYR A 30 0.01 -3.20 -5.04
N GLU A 31 -0.98 -3.97 -4.63
CA GLU A 31 -2.36 -3.72 -4.96
C GLU A 31 -2.89 -2.65 -4.01
N TYR A 32 -3.04 -1.44 -4.54
CA TYR A 32 -3.66 -0.34 -3.80
C TYR A 32 -5.17 -0.44 -3.91
N ASN A 33 -5.82 -0.75 -2.80
CA ASN A 33 -7.27 -0.72 -2.71
C ASN A 33 -7.68 0.40 -1.75
N ARG A 34 -8.32 1.44 -2.30
CA ARG A 34 -8.79 2.61 -1.56
C ARG A 34 -9.85 2.29 -0.51
N GLU A 35 -10.57 1.17 -0.66
CA GLU A 35 -11.62 0.77 0.28
C GLU A 35 -11.04 0.26 1.60
N ASN A 36 -9.81 -0.24 1.57
CA ASN A 36 -9.07 -0.65 2.76
C ASN A 36 -8.42 0.53 3.49
N VAL A 37 -8.47 1.74 2.93
CA VAL A 37 -7.93 2.91 3.59
C VAL A 37 -8.87 3.33 4.72
N SER A 38 -8.47 3.07 5.96
CA SER A 38 -9.18 3.48 7.18
C SER A 38 -9.30 5.01 7.34
N ALA A 39 -8.49 5.78 6.62
CA ALA A 39 -8.62 7.23 6.61
C ALA A 39 -9.94 7.66 5.93
N SER A 40 -10.65 8.60 6.56
CA SER A 40 -11.86 9.19 5.97
C SER A 40 -11.59 9.65 4.53
N LYS A 41 -12.47 9.28 3.59
CA LYS A 41 -12.33 9.60 2.15
C LYS A 41 -12.07 11.10 1.87
N ALA A 42 -12.52 11.99 2.77
CA ALA A 42 -12.27 13.43 2.69
C ALA A 42 -10.81 13.85 2.98
N LEU A 43 -10.03 13.01 3.66
CA LEU A 43 -8.62 13.22 3.99
C LEU A 43 -7.68 12.46 3.07
N LEU A 44 -8.19 11.55 2.26
CA LEU A 44 -7.41 10.80 1.30
C LEU A 44 -7.07 11.70 0.11
N LYS A 45 -5.90 12.36 0.17
CA LYS A 45 -5.34 13.01 -1.01
C LYS A 45 -4.92 11.93 -1.98
N GLU A 46 -5.71 11.74 -3.04
CA GLU A 46 -5.24 11.05 -4.23
C GLU A 46 -4.10 11.87 -4.81
N TRP A 47 -2.90 11.30 -4.73
CA TRP A 47 -1.82 11.74 -5.60
C TRP A 47 -2.18 11.19 -6.97
N ASP A 48 -2.59 12.08 -7.86
CA ASP A 48 -2.77 11.79 -9.28
C ASP A 48 -1.39 11.40 -9.83
N TYR A 49 -1.08 10.11 -9.76
CA TYR A 49 0.15 9.53 -10.26
C TYR A 49 -0.06 9.36 -11.78
N TYR A 50 0.40 10.34 -12.54
CA TYR A 50 0.49 10.30 -14.01
C TYR A 50 1.50 9.25 -14.48
#